data_AF-A0A6A5UV19-F1
#
_entry.id   AF-A0A6A5UV19-F1
#
_cell.length_a   1.000
_cell.length_b   1.000
_cell.length_c   1.000
_cell.angle_alpha   90.00
_cell.angle_beta   90.00
_cell.angle_gamma   90.00
#
_symmetry.space_group_name_H-M   'P 1'
#
loop_
_entity.id
_entity.type
_entity.pdbx_description
1 polymer ?
#
loop_
_entity_poly.entity_id
_entity_poly.type
_entity_poly.pdbx_seq_one_letter_code
_entity_poly.pdbx_strand_id
1 'polypeptide(L)'
;MSSALPFLSRALPASIFIFISLLCLFLMDILSMIREFPSPTATGFYEWPGGKVAILERFHSALFRPLDVVFRDVTVGFAPSSYGADDVSRWQMMNFLLDPGVFYAIWGFESLRGSVNGGPVYYPGVFYFFAQLGGGGVLIPLYYFAHMVWTPPQSWQQASQSS
;
A
#
# COMPACT_ATOMS: atom_id res chain seq x y z
N MET A 1 31.27 20.93 -4.32
CA MET A 1 31.49 19.67 -5.05
C MET A 1 30.45 18.65 -4.60
N SER A 2 29.69 18.12 -5.57
CA SER A 2 28.80 16.94 -5.55
C SER A 2 27.72 16.80 -4.46
N SER A 3 26.54 17.35 -4.74
CA SER A 3 25.27 16.96 -4.08
C SER A 3 24.79 15.55 -4.45
N ALA A 4 25.47 14.84 -5.37
CA ALA A 4 25.07 13.51 -5.86
C ALA A 4 25.67 12.35 -5.04
N LEU A 5 26.85 12.54 -4.44
CA LEU A 5 27.51 11.53 -3.59
C LEU A 5 26.68 11.07 -2.37
N PRO A 6 25.89 11.94 -1.69
CA PRO A 6 25.05 11.51 -0.56
C PRO A 6 23.80 10.73 -0.99
N PHE A 7 23.33 10.90 -2.23
CA PHE A 7 22.13 10.21 -2.72
C PHE A 7 22.48 8.78 -3.14
N LEU A 8 23.50 8.62 -3.98
CA LEU A 8 23.94 7.31 -4.49
C LEU A 8 24.38 6.36 -3.37
N SER A 9 25.08 6.88 -2.36
CA SER A 9 25.49 6.10 -1.19
C SER A 9 24.33 5.56 -0.35
N ARG A 10 23.13 6.15 -0.47
CA ARG A 10 21.91 5.70 0.20
C ARG A 10 20.99 4.89 -0.71
N ALA A 11 20.90 5.27 -1.98
CA ALA A 11 20.09 4.56 -2.97
C ALA A 11 20.59 3.14 -3.22
N LEU A 12 21.92 2.94 -3.24
CA LEU A 12 22.50 1.62 -3.50
C LEU A 12 22.16 0.58 -2.42
N PRO A 13 22.37 0.83 -1.10
CA PRO A 13 21.93 -0.10 -0.07
C PRO A 13 20.39 -0.19 0.03
N ALA A 14 19.67 0.90 -0.25
CA ALA A 14 18.20 0.89 -0.24
C ALA A 14 17.58 0.11 -1.42
N SER A 15 18.35 -0.19 -2.48
CA SER A 15 17.87 -0.90 -3.67
C SER A 15 17.28 -2.28 -3.37
N ILE A 16 17.62 -2.87 -2.22
CA ILE A 16 16.97 -4.09 -1.73
C ILE A 16 15.44 -3.95 -1.65
N PHE A 17 14.94 -2.77 -1.30
CA PHE A 17 13.50 -2.52 -1.23
C PHE A 17 12.85 -2.46 -2.61
N ILE A 18 13.58 -1.99 -3.63
CA ILE A 18 13.11 -2.05 -5.03
C ILE A 18 13.05 -3.51 -5.46
N PHE A 19 14.09 -4.31 -5.16
CA PHE A 19 14.10 -5.73 -5.45
C PHE A 19 12.93 -6.47 -4.78
N ILE A 20 12.69 -6.22 -3.49
CA ILE A 20 11.55 -6.79 -2.76
C ILE A 20 10.23 -6.38 -3.41
N SER A 21 10.06 -5.11 -3.76
CA SER A 21 8.85 -4.62 -4.44
C SER A 21 8.59 -5.35 -5.76
N LEU A 22 9.62 -5.50 -6.60
CA LEU A 22 9.53 -6.22 -7.87
C LEU A 22 9.25 -7.71 -7.67
N LEU A 23 9.87 -8.33 -6.66
CA LEU A 23 9.62 -9.72 -6.31
C LEU A 23 8.17 -9.91 -5.84
N CYS A 24 7.66 -9.02 -4.98
CA CYS A 24 6.26 -9.06 -4.55
C CYS A 24 5.31 -8.84 -5.73
N LEU A 25 5.62 -7.92 -6.65
CA LEU A 25 4.80 -7.71 -7.85
C LEU A 25 4.76 -8.97 -8.72
N PHE A 26 5.90 -9.63 -8.88
CA PHE A 26 6.00 -10.90 -9.60
C PHE A 26 5.22 -12.03 -8.91
N LEU A 27 5.39 -12.19 -7.60
CA LEU A 27 4.73 -13.25 -6.82
C LEU A 27 3.22 -13.05 -6.66
N MET A 28 2.74 -11.81 -6.68
CA MET A 28 1.32 -11.50 -6.56
C MET A 28 0.53 -11.97 -7.80
N ASP A 29 1.20 -12.09 -8.95
CA ASP A 29 0.66 -12.63 -10.21
C ASP A 29 -0.77 -12.18 -10.56
N ILE A 30 -1.00 -10.85 -10.45
CA ILE A 30 -2.31 -10.24 -10.70
C ILE A 30 -2.83 -10.58 -12.10
N LEU A 31 -1.94 -10.69 -13.09
CA LEU A 31 -2.34 -10.93 -14.47
C LEU A 31 -2.96 -12.32 -14.64
N SER A 32 -2.39 -13.35 -14.01
CA SER A 32 -2.99 -14.68 -14.00
C SER A 32 -4.32 -14.66 -13.24
N MET A 33 -4.37 -13.98 -12.08
CA MET A 33 -5.60 -13.84 -11.31
C MET A 33 -6.76 -13.23 -12.14
N ILE A 34 -6.49 -12.14 -12.87
CA ILE A 34 -7.51 -11.45 -13.69
C ILE A 34 -7.94 -12.28 -14.92
N ARG A 35 -7.02 -13.06 -15.49
CA ARG A 35 -7.29 -13.82 -16.73
C ARG A 35 -7.95 -15.16 -16.49
N GLU A 36 -7.56 -15.85 -15.42
CA GLU A 36 -7.95 -17.24 -15.18
C GLU A 36 -9.21 -17.36 -14.32
N PHE A 37 -9.52 -16.34 -13.52
CA PHE A 37 -10.67 -16.36 -12.63
C PHE A 37 -11.72 -15.34 -13.07
N PRO A 38 -13.02 -15.71 -13.06
CA PRO A 38 -14.08 -14.75 -13.27
C PRO A 38 -14.04 -13.71 -12.16
N SER A 39 -14.51 -12.49 -12.47
CA SER A 39 -14.61 -11.43 -11.46
C SER A 39 -15.39 -11.95 -10.24
N PRO A 40 -14.94 -11.65 -9.00
CA PRO A 40 -15.65 -12.01 -7.77
C PRO A 40 -17.12 -11.54 -7.73
N THR A 41 -17.49 -10.59 -8.58
CA THR A 41 -18.82 -9.99 -8.66
C THR A 41 -19.65 -10.51 -9.84
N ALA A 42 -19.14 -11.45 -10.63
CA ALA A 42 -19.78 -11.92 -11.86
C ALA A 42 -21.20 -12.48 -11.66
N THR A 43 -21.50 -13.04 -10.48
CA THR A 43 -22.80 -13.62 -10.15
C THR A 43 -23.79 -12.61 -9.58
N GLY A 44 -23.35 -11.41 -9.16
CA GLY A 44 -24.15 -10.44 -8.42
C GLY A 44 -24.49 -10.85 -6.97
N PHE A 45 -23.99 -12.01 -6.51
CA PHE A 45 -24.20 -12.50 -5.16
C PHE A 45 -22.90 -13.02 -4.55
N TYR A 46 -22.71 -12.75 -3.26
CA TYR A 46 -21.68 -13.39 -2.45
C TYR A 46 -22.29 -14.57 -1.71
N GLU A 47 -21.67 -15.75 -1.85
CA GLU A 47 -22.11 -17.01 -1.26
C GLU A 47 -21.02 -17.57 -0.34
N TRP A 48 -21.41 -18.07 0.83
CA TRP A 48 -20.54 -18.74 1.79
C TRP A 48 -21.31 -19.87 2.49
N PRO A 49 -20.66 -20.76 3.27
CA PRO A 49 -21.34 -21.89 3.90
C PRO A 49 -22.54 -21.51 4.79
N GLY A 50 -22.56 -20.28 5.32
CA GLY A 50 -23.62 -19.78 6.20
C GLY A 50 -24.72 -18.97 5.51
N GLY A 51 -24.66 -18.74 4.19
CA GLY A 51 -25.69 -17.99 3.50
C GLY A 51 -25.30 -17.38 2.15
N LYS A 52 -26.20 -16.53 1.64
CA LYS A 52 -26.08 -15.82 0.37
C LYS A 52 -26.57 -14.39 0.55
N VAL A 53 -25.85 -13.42 0.00
CA VAL A 53 -26.22 -11.99 0.03
C VAL A 53 -26.04 -11.37 -1.34
N ALA A 54 -26.92 -10.44 -1.71
CA ALA A 54 -26.77 -9.67 -2.93
C ALA A 54 -25.62 -8.67 -2.80
N ILE A 55 -24.79 -8.56 -3.83
CA ILE A 55 -23.71 -7.58 -3.88
C ILE A 55 -24.31 -6.21 -4.19
N LEU A 56 -23.90 -5.18 -3.45
CA LEU A 56 -24.34 -3.82 -3.72
C LEU A 56 -23.68 -3.30 -5.01
N GLU A 57 -24.48 -2.87 -5.98
CA GLU A 57 -23.99 -2.39 -7.28
C GLU A 57 -23.78 -0.88 -7.34
N ARG A 58 -24.28 -0.13 -6.34
CA ARG A 58 -24.26 1.35 -6.34
C ARG A 58 -23.88 1.86 -4.97
N PHE A 59 -22.72 2.50 -4.88
CA PHE A 59 -22.20 3.08 -3.64
C PHE A 59 -22.24 4.61 -3.68
N HIS A 60 -22.02 5.20 -4.86
CA HIS A 60 -21.81 6.63 -5.00
C HIS A 60 -22.94 7.35 -5.75
N SER A 61 -22.98 8.68 -5.57
CA SER A 61 -23.88 9.57 -6.32
C SER A 61 -23.50 9.65 -7.80
N ALA A 62 -24.38 10.21 -8.64
CA ALA A 62 -24.25 10.17 -10.10
C ALA A 62 -22.88 10.65 -10.64
N LEU A 63 -22.22 11.59 -9.97
CA LEU A 63 -20.92 12.13 -10.37
C LEU A 63 -19.75 11.14 -10.20
N PHE A 64 -19.83 10.24 -9.22
CA PHE A 64 -18.76 9.31 -8.86
C PHE A 64 -19.10 7.85 -9.21
N ARG A 65 -20.19 7.62 -9.94
CA ARG A 65 -20.67 6.30 -10.35
C ARG A 65 -19.62 5.41 -11.04
N PRO A 66 -18.65 5.91 -11.83
CA PRO A 66 -17.60 5.05 -12.38
C PRO A 66 -16.76 4.32 -11.32
N LEU A 67 -16.68 4.87 -10.10
CA LEU A 67 -15.96 4.22 -8.99
C LEU A 67 -16.71 3.01 -8.43
N ASP A 68 -18.02 2.91 -8.64
CA ASP A 68 -18.82 1.80 -8.10
C ASP A 68 -18.32 0.44 -8.59
N VAL A 69 -17.79 0.36 -9.82
CA VAL A 69 -17.22 -0.89 -10.37
C VAL A 69 -16.04 -1.37 -9.53
N VAL A 70 -15.14 -0.45 -9.15
CA VAL A 70 -13.97 -0.76 -8.33
C VAL A 70 -14.39 -1.08 -6.91
N PHE A 71 -15.24 -0.25 -6.31
CA PHE A 71 -15.68 -0.43 -4.93
C PHE A 71 -16.50 -1.70 -4.72
N ARG A 72 -17.26 -2.13 -5.72
CA ARG A 72 -17.99 -3.40 -5.68
C ARG A 72 -17.03 -4.59 -5.54
N ASP A 73 -16.04 -4.67 -6.42
CA ASP A 73 -15.05 -5.76 -6.41
C ASP A 73 -14.21 -5.74 -5.12
N VAL A 74 -13.80 -4.54 -4.69
CA VAL A 74 -13.10 -4.33 -3.42
C VAL A 74 -13.96 -4.82 -2.25
N THR A 75 -15.23 -4.41 -2.16
CA THR A 75 -16.14 -4.79 -1.07
C THR A 75 -16.32 -6.30 -0.97
N VAL A 76 -16.42 -7.00 -2.10
CA VAL A 76 -16.48 -8.47 -2.10
C VAL A 76 -15.19 -9.10 -1.59
N GLY A 77 -14.03 -8.48 -1.86
CA GLY A 77 -12.76 -8.89 -1.27
C GLY A 77 -12.76 -8.86 0.28
N PHE A 78 -13.55 -7.98 0.91
CA PHE A 78 -13.72 -7.93 2.37
C PHE A 78 -14.77 -8.91 2.91
N ALA A 79 -15.62 -9.48 2.06
CA ALA A 79 -16.73 -10.33 2.49
C ALA A 79 -16.30 -11.58 3.31
N PRO A 80 -15.18 -12.27 3.00
CA PRO A 80 -14.72 -13.40 3.83
C PRO A 80 -14.48 -13.02 5.28
N SER A 81 -13.98 -11.81 5.54
CA SER A 81 -13.75 -11.31 6.90
C SER A 81 -15.04 -10.96 7.64
N SER A 82 -16.04 -10.46 6.91
CA SER A 82 -17.34 -10.05 7.46
C SER A 82 -18.25 -11.25 7.77
N TYR A 83 -18.22 -12.27 6.92
CA TYR A 83 -19.08 -13.44 7.03
C TYR A 83 -18.39 -14.68 7.62
N GLY A 84 -17.08 -14.59 7.90
CA GLY A 84 -16.29 -15.69 8.45
C GLY A 84 -16.19 -16.87 7.48
N ALA A 85 -16.13 -16.60 6.17
CA ALA A 85 -16.14 -17.64 5.14
C ALA A 85 -14.81 -18.40 5.04
N ASP A 86 -13.70 -17.73 5.35
CA ASP A 86 -12.35 -18.31 5.35
C ASP A 86 -11.48 -17.63 6.43
N ASP A 87 -10.86 -18.44 7.29
CA ASP A 87 -10.09 -17.94 8.43
C ASP A 87 -8.79 -17.26 8.01
N VAL A 88 -8.14 -17.75 6.94
CA VAL A 88 -6.88 -17.19 6.44
C VAL A 88 -7.13 -15.80 5.86
N SER A 89 -8.13 -15.68 4.98
CA SER A 89 -8.55 -14.41 4.38
C SER A 89 -9.03 -13.42 5.43
N ARG A 90 -9.77 -13.90 6.45
CA ARG A 90 -10.20 -13.06 7.57
C ARG A 90 -9.02 -12.51 8.36
N TRP A 91 -8.05 -13.35 8.71
CA TRP A 91 -6.85 -12.91 9.41
C TRP A 91 -6.05 -11.90 8.57
N GLN A 92 -5.88 -12.15 7.28
CA GLN A 92 -5.18 -11.22 6.40
C GLN A 92 -5.89 -9.87 6.31
N MET A 93 -7.23 -9.87 6.28
CA MET A 93 -8.00 -8.64 6.24
C MET A 93 -7.89 -7.83 7.55
N MET A 94 -7.79 -8.50 8.69
CA MET A 94 -7.54 -7.83 9.96
C MET A 94 -6.15 -7.16 9.97
N ASN A 95 -5.12 -7.82 9.44
CA ASN A 95 -3.79 -7.21 9.30
C ASN A 95 -3.84 -5.99 8.37
N PHE A 96 -4.53 -6.11 7.24
CA PHE A 96 -4.75 -5.02 6.30
C PHE A 96 -5.36 -3.77 6.97
N LEU A 97 -6.32 -3.95 7.89
CA LEU A 97 -6.93 -2.85 8.64
C LEU A 97 -6.00 -2.22 9.69
N LEU A 98 -4.94 -2.91 10.10
CA LEU A 98 -3.95 -2.42 11.07
C LEU A 98 -2.77 -1.69 10.41
N ASP A 99 -2.44 -2.02 9.16
CA ASP A 99 -1.43 -1.33 8.34
C ASP A 99 -1.57 0.22 8.32
N PRO A 100 -2.76 0.84 8.23
CA PRO A 100 -2.88 2.30 8.28
C PRO A 100 -2.33 2.87 9.58
N GLY A 101 -2.50 2.17 10.72
CA GLY A 101 -1.98 2.61 12.01
C GLY A 101 -0.46 2.73 12.01
N VAL A 102 0.23 1.78 11.35
CA VAL A 102 1.69 1.81 11.18
C VAL A 102 2.10 3.00 10.31
N PHE A 103 1.40 3.24 9.21
CA PHE A 103 1.66 4.39 8.33
C PHE A 103 1.42 5.74 9.02
N TYR A 104 0.36 5.86 9.82
CA TYR A 104 0.10 7.05 10.64
C TYR A 104 1.18 7.26 11.69
N ALA A 105 1.67 6.19 12.33
CA ALA A 105 2.77 6.28 13.28
C ALA A 105 4.07 6.76 12.60
N ILE A 106 4.43 6.18 11.46
CA ILE A 106 5.58 6.63 10.66
C ILE A 106 5.42 8.09 10.28
N TRP A 107 4.25 8.49 9.77
CA TRP A 107 3.99 9.88 9.41
C TRP A 107 4.13 10.82 10.61
N GLY A 108 3.56 10.44 11.76
CA GLY A 108 3.65 11.19 13.00
C GLY A 108 5.11 11.38 13.42
N PHE A 109 5.89 10.32 13.52
CA PHE A 109 7.29 10.40 13.94
C PHE A 109 8.18 11.15 12.94
N GLU A 110 7.97 10.96 11.64
CA GLU A 110 8.76 11.65 10.62
C GLU A 110 8.38 13.12 10.47
N SER A 111 7.13 13.50 10.73
CA SER A 111 6.73 14.91 10.78
C SER A 111 7.45 15.69 11.89
N LEU A 112 7.88 15.00 12.96
CA LEU A 112 8.66 15.58 14.05
C LEU A 112 10.16 15.64 13.72
N ARG A 113 10.63 14.91 12.70
CA ARG A 113 12.02 15.00 12.23
C ARG A 113 12.19 16.22 11.35
N GLY A 114 12.98 17.20 11.81
CA GLY A 114 13.44 18.32 10.98
C GLY A 114 14.36 17.93 9.82
N SER A 115 14.64 16.62 9.64
CA SER A 115 15.59 16.10 8.67
C SER A 115 14.97 15.70 7.32
N VAL A 116 13.64 15.71 7.19
CA VAL A 116 12.97 15.29 5.94
C VAL A 116 13.17 16.38 4.88
N ASN A 117 13.84 16.05 3.78
CA ASN A 117 14.26 17.02 2.74
C ASN A 117 13.34 16.97 1.51
N GLY A 118 12.08 17.33 1.68
CA GLY A 118 11.05 17.22 0.65
C GLY A 118 10.83 15.80 0.11
N GLY A 119 10.12 15.71 -1.01
CA GLY A 119 9.99 14.47 -1.78
C GLY A 119 8.85 13.53 -1.34
N PRO A 120 8.80 12.31 -1.89
CA PRO A 120 7.71 11.35 -1.70
C PRO A 120 7.43 10.96 -0.24
N VAL A 121 8.43 11.08 0.62
CA VAL A 121 8.34 10.81 2.07
C VAL A 121 7.38 11.72 2.83
N TYR A 122 7.02 12.89 2.31
CA TYR A 122 6.02 13.76 2.93
C TYR A 122 4.59 13.24 2.83
N TYR A 123 4.37 12.27 1.95
CA TYR A 123 3.03 11.80 1.61
C TYR A 123 2.85 10.30 1.88
N PRO A 124 3.15 9.81 3.10
CA PRO A 124 2.97 8.40 3.44
C PRO A 124 1.53 7.93 3.24
N GLY A 125 0.56 8.81 3.48
CA GLY A 125 -0.86 8.53 3.21
C GLY A 125 -1.17 8.26 1.74
N VAL A 126 -0.45 8.88 0.80
CA VAL A 126 -0.61 8.64 -0.65
C VAL A 126 -0.06 7.26 -1.02
N PHE A 127 1.13 6.91 -0.51
CA PHE A 127 1.70 5.57 -0.69
C PHE A 127 0.80 4.50 -0.09
N TYR A 128 0.26 4.73 1.10
CA TYR A 128 -0.66 3.83 1.74
C TYR A 128 -1.99 3.68 0.97
N PHE A 129 -2.56 4.79 0.47
CA PHE A 129 -3.77 4.74 -0.36
C PHE A 129 -3.57 3.85 -1.59
N PHE A 130 -2.45 4.04 -2.31
CA PHE A 130 -2.15 3.18 -3.46
C PHE A 130 -1.81 1.75 -3.02
N ALA A 131 -1.17 1.56 -1.86
CA ALA A 131 -0.86 0.23 -1.30
C ALA A 131 -2.12 -0.59 -1.06
N GLN A 132 -3.24 0.04 -0.73
CA GLN A 132 -4.53 -0.65 -0.62
C GLN A 132 -5.05 -1.18 -1.96
N LEU A 133 -4.72 -0.52 -3.08
CA LEU A 133 -5.20 -0.89 -4.41
C LEU A 133 -4.23 -1.80 -5.16
N GLY A 134 -2.93 -1.53 -5.06
CA GLY A 134 -1.86 -2.23 -5.79
C GLY A 134 -1.13 -3.30 -4.97
N GLY A 135 -1.54 -3.50 -3.72
CA GLY A 135 -0.91 -4.44 -2.79
C GLY A 135 0.18 -3.80 -1.93
N GLY A 136 0.06 -3.99 -0.61
CA GLY A 136 1.02 -3.50 0.38
C GLY A 136 2.44 -4.02 0.14
N GLY A 137 2.58 -5.29 -0.22
CA GLY A 137 3.88 -5.90 -0.52
C GLY A 137 4.65 -5.20 -1.64
N VAL A 138 3.97 -4.53 -2.59
CA VAL A 138 4.63 -3.83 -3.69
C VAL A 138 4.98 -2.40 -3.30
N LEU A 139 4.03 -1.66 -2.73
CA LEU A 139 4.15 -0.21 -2.56
C LEU A 139 4.83 0.21 -1.25
N ILE A 140 4.71 -0.58 -0.17
CA ILE A 140 5.35 -0.29 1.11
C ILE A 140 6.89 -0.33 1.00
N PRO A 141 7.51 -1.33 0.34
CA PRO A 141 8.97 -1.30 0.15
C PRO A 141 9.44 -0.09 -0.68
N LEU A 142 8.68 0.32 -1.70
CA LEU A 142 9.02 1.54 -2.46
C LEU A 142 9.00 2.79 -1.59
N TYR A 143 8.05 2.88 -0.65
CA TYR A 143 8.05 3.93 0.36
C TYR A 143 9.31 3.86 1.24
N TYR A 144 9.75 2.68 1.68
CA TYR A 144 11.01 2.54 2.45
C TYR A 144 12.26 2.90 1.65
N PHE A 145 12.31 2.58 0.36
CA PHE A 145 13.36 3.06 -0.53
C PHE A 145 13.40 4.60 -0.54
N ALA A 146 12.25 5.23 -0.80
CA ALA A 146 12.12 6.68 -0.75
C ALA A 146 12.52 7.23 0.62
N HIS A 147 12.17 6.52 1.69
CA HIS A 147 12.52 6.92 3.04
C HIS A 147 14.03 6.99 3.26
N MET A 148 14.75 5.92 2.94
CA MET A 148 16.21 5.87 3.08
C MET A 148 16.94 6.92 2.23
N VAL A 149 16.37 7.22 1.06
CA VAL A 149 17.01 8.11 0.08
C VAL A 149 16.73 9.59 0.33
N TRP A 150 15.57 9.95 0.90
CA TRP A 150 15.22 11.36 1.13
C TRP A 150 15.35 11.82 2.59
N THR A 151 15.57 10.91 3.54
CA THR A 151 15.74 11.25 4.96
C THR A 151 17.16 10.92 5.48
N PRO A 152 18.16 11.79 5.27
CA PRO A 152 19.51 11.54 5.78
C PRO A 152 19.53 11.53 7.33
N PRO A 153 20.47 10.79 7.95
CA PRO A 153 20.64 10.80 9.40
C PRO A 153 20.94 12.21 9.94
N GLN A 154 20.42 12.54 11.12
CA GLN A 154 20.61 13.87 11.73
C GLN A 154 22.09 14.24 11.92
N SER A 155 22.94 13.27 12.24
CA SER A 155 24.40 13.48 12.42
C SER A 155 25.07 14.01 11.15
N TRP A 156 24.60 13.62 9.97
CA TRP A 156 25.15 14.07 8.69
C TRP A 156 24.68 15.48 8.34
N GLN A 157 23.49 15.88 8.82
CA GLN A 157 22.97 17.23 8.66
C GLN A 157 23.68 18.22 9.56
N GLN A 158 23.95 17.84 10.81
CA GLN A 158 24.73 18.67 11.74
C GLN A 158 26.14 18.93 11.19
N ALA A 159 26.80 17.91 10.63
CA ALA A 159 28.11 18.06 9.99
C ALA A 159 28.08 19.02 8.77
N SER A 160 26.98 19.04 8.01
CA SER A 160 26.81 19.94 6.85
C SER A 160 26.47 21.38 7.23
N GLN A 161 25.93 21.62 8.43
CA GLN A 161 25.60 22.97 8.94
C GLN A 161 26.78 23.63 9.67
N SER A 162 27.78 22.85 10.08
CA SER A 162 28.99 23.32 10.78
C SER A 162 30.16 23.68 9.84
N SER A 163 29.93 23.68 8.53
CA SER A 163 30.91 23.93 7.46
C SER A 163 30.42 25.00 6.51
#